data_AF-A0A180FWD9-F1
#
_entry.id   AF-A0A180FWD9-F1
#
_cell.length_a   1.000
_cell.length_b   1.000
_cell.length_c   1.000
_cell.angle_alpha   90.00
_cell.angle_beta   90.00
_cell.angle_gamma   90.00
#
_symmetry.space_group_name_H-M   'P 1'
#
loop_
_entity.id
_entity.type
_entity.pdbx_description
1 polymer ?
#
loop_
_entity_poly.entity_id
_entity_poly.type
_entity_poly.pdbx_seq_one_letter_code
_entity_poly.pdbx_strand_id
1 'polypeptide(L)'
;VINDANKQDPYAIWNNIKTIYALDSLLSVFQVWNKWLDIQYNKDLNTYIVEMEESLAEFSSLSLKVPNKLVGCRIVGKITKRRPMLMQALFADLKALAKPKEIIAKLRDIGRHETATKR
;
A
#
# COMPACT_ATOMS: atom_id res chain seq x y z
N VAL A 1 -19.76 -19.43 6.09
CA VAL A 1 -18.88 -20.43 6.76
C VAL A 1 -19.66 -21.67 7.17
N ILE A 2 -20.83 -21.51 7.81
CA ILE A 2 -21.79 -22.60 8.02
C ILE A 2 -22.78 -22.65 6.84
N ASN A 3 -23.08 -23.84 6.35
CA ASN A 3 -24.06 -24.12 5.29
C ASN A 3 -24.76 -25.47 5.54
N ASP A 4 -25.77 -25.82 4.71
CA ASP A 4 -26.52 -27.06 4.89
C ASP A 4 -25.67 -28.34 4.80
N ALA A 5 -24.53 -28.28 4.11
CA ALA A 5 -23.62 -29.41 3.95
C ALA A 5 -22.71 -29.64 5.15
N ASN A 6 -22.40 -28.61 5.95
CA ASN A 6 -21.46 -28.72 7.07
C ASN A 6 -22.07 -28.42 8.45
N LYS A 7 -23.34 -27.99 8.54
CA LYS A 7 -23.97 -27.57 9.81
C LYS A 7 -24.02 -28.64 10.91
N GLN A 8 -23.95 -29.93 10.55
CA GLN A 8 -23.95 -31.06 11.48
C GLN A 8 -22.53 -31.56 11.81
N ASP A 9 -21.49 -30.99 11.20
CA ASP A 9 -20.10 -31.41 11.38
C ASP A 9 -19.24 -30.24 11.93
N PRO A 10 -19.08 -30.15 13.26
CA PRO A 10 -18.28 -29.13 13.91
C PRO A 10 -16.81 -29.12 13.45
N TYR A 11 -16.25 -30.28 13.08
CA TYR A 11 -14.88 -30.38 12.60
C TYR A 11 -14.74 -29.79 11.19
N ALA A 12 -15.70 -30.06 10.29
CA ALA A 12 -15.75 -29.44 8.97
C ALA A 12 -16.01 -27.92 9.04
N ILE A 13 -16.83 -27.45 10.00
CA ILE A 13 -17.00 -26.02 10.25
C ILE A 13 -15.68 -25.41 10.72
N TRP A 14 -15.00 -26.03 11.69
CA TRP A 14 -13.73 -25.55 12.23
C TRP A 14 -12.62 -25.51 11.18
N ASN A 15 -12.51 -26.53 10.33
CA ASN A 15 -11.55 -26.54 9.23
C ASN A 15 -11.90 -25.48 8.17
N ASN A 16 -13.17 -25.28 7.83
CA ASN A 16 -13.56 -24.19 6.92
C ASN A 16 -13.26 -22.81 7.51
N ILE A 17 -13.48 -22.59 8.81
CA ILE A 17 -13.06 -21.37 9.51
C ILE A 17 -11.54 -21.23 9.43
N LYS A 18 -10.76 -22.26 9.76
CA LYS A 18 -9.30 -22.26 9.66
C LYS A 18 -8.79 -22.04 8.25
N THR A 19 -9.49 -22.51 7.22
CA THR A 19 -9.10 -22.33 5.83
C THR A 19 -9.43 -20.92 5.34
N ILE A 20 -10.61 -20.39 5.69
CA ILE A 20 -11.05 -19.04 5.31
C ILE A 20 -10.28 -17.96 6.08
N TYR A 21 -9.98 -18.23 7.35
CA TYR A 21 -9.34 -17.33 8.29
C TYR A 21 -8.04 -17.92 8.84
N ALA A 22 -7.26 -18.63 8.01
CA ALA A 22 -5.96 -19.14 8.44
C ALA A 22 -5.24 -17.99 9.14
N LEU A 23 -5.07 -18.12 10.46
CA LEU A 23 -4.69 -17.02 11.34
C LEU A 23 -3.44 -16.32 10.81
N ASP A 24 -2.54 -17.09 10.21
CA ASP A 24 -1.31 -16.64 9.59
C ASP A 24 -1.54 -15.73 8.37
N SER A 25 -2.57 -15.99 7.55
CA SER A 25 -2.91 -15.14 6.39
C SER A 25 -3.53 -13.80 6.81
N LEU A 26 -4.47 -13.80 7.77
CA LEU A 26 -5.08 -12.57 8.27
C LEU A 26 -4.07 -11.75 9.09
N LEU A 27 -3.24 -12.42 9.90
CA LEU A 27 -2.15 -11.80 10.63
C LEU A 27 -1.11 -11.17 9.70
N SER A 28 -0.73 -11.86 8.62
CA SER A 28 0.18 -11.31 7.61
C SER A 28 -0.41 -10.08 6.93
N VAL A 29 -1.69 -10.12 6.55
CA VAL A 29 -2.39 -8.96 5.98
C VAL A 29 -2.42 -7.81 6.98
N PHE A 30 -2.73 -8.07 8.25
CA PHE A 30 -2.74 -7.06 9.31
C PHE A 30 -1.36 -6.43 9.52
N GLN A 31 -0.30 -7.23 9.57
CA GLN A 31 1.08 -6.76 9.75
C GLN A 31 1.52 -5.86 8.59
N VAL A 32 1.34 -6.33 7.35
CA VAL A 32 1.72 -5.55 6.16
C VAL A 32 0.88 -4.28 6.04
N TRP A 33 -0.42 -4.34 6.37
CA TRP A 33 -1.27 -3.15 6.38
C TRP A 33 -0.85 -2.11 7.43
N ASN A 34 -0.50 -2.53 8.65
CA ASN A 34 -0.01 -1.60 9.66
C ASN A 34 1.35 -1.00 9.29
N LYS A 35 2.27 -1.81 8.76
CA LYS A 35 3.54 -1.31 8.21
C LYS A 35 3.26 -0.23 7.16
N TRP A 36 2.36 -0.47 6.21
CA TRP A 36 1.92 0.53 5.23
C TRP A 36 1.37 1.82 5.87
N LEU A 37 0.58 1.71 6.94
CA LEU A 37 0.03 2.87 7.63
C LEU A 37 1.12 3.70 8.33
N ASP A 38 2.15 3.05 8.86
CA ASP A 38 3.24 3.66 9.61
C ASP A 38 4.28 4.37 8.75
N ILE A 39 4.42 4.01 7.47
CA ILE A 39 5.33 4.72 6.56
C ILE A 39 4.98 6.21 6.51
N GLN A 40 5.90 7.08 6.88
CA GLN A 40 5.73 8.54 6.80
C GLN A 40 6.89 9.15 6.02
N TYR A 41 6.61 10.21 5.27
CA TYR A 41 7.70 10.98 4.67
C TYR A 41 8.55 11.63 5.79
N ASN A 42 9.85 11.33 5.85
CA ASN A 42 10.76 11.89 6.84
C ASN A 42 11.97 12.61 6.22
N LYS A 43 11.69 13.61 5.38
CA LYS A 43 12.68 14.50 4.73
C LYS A 43 13.64 13.85 3.72
N ASP A 44 13.67 12.53 3.62
CA ASP A 44 14.30 11.81 2.52
C ASP A 44 13.24 11.20 1.59
N LEU A 45 13.27 11.62 0.34
CA LEU A 45 12.33 11.16 -0.69
C LEU A 45 12.68 9.76 -1.20
N ASN A 46 13.98 9.41 -1.25
CA ASN A 46 14.39 8.10 -1.74
C ASN A 46 14.01 6.99 -0.75
N THR A 47 14.31 7.17 0.55
CA THR A 47 13.85 6.25 1.60
C THR A 47 12.34 6.07 1.55
N TYR A 48 11.57 7.17 1.47
CA TYR A 48 10.11 7.10 1.38
C TYR A 48 9.62 6.29 0.17
N ILE A 49 10.24 6.47 -1.00
CA ILE A 49 9.88 5.71 -2.22
C ILE A 49 10.17 4.23 -2.05
N VAL A 50 11.35 3.87 -1.50
CA VAL A 50 11.75 2.47 -1.29
C VAL A 50 10.78 1.79 -0.33
N GLU A 51 10.47 2.40 0.81
CA GLU A 51 9.51 1.85 1.78
C GLU A 51 8.12 1.62 1.15
N MET A 52 7.67 2.54 0.28
CA MET A 52 6.41 2.38 -0.45
C MET A 52 6.45 1.21 -1.43
N GLU A 53 7.52 1.06 -2.20
CA GLU A 53 7.67 -0.04 -3.15
C GLU A 53 7.75 -1.40 -2.46
N GLU A 54 8.49 -1.49 -1.36
CA GLU A 54 8.57 -2.70 -0.53
C GLU A 54 7.20 -3.11 0.00
N SER A 55 6.44 -2.16 0.55
CA SER A 55 5.10 -2.45 1.06
C SER A 55 4.11 -2.84 -0.05
N LEU A 56 4.22 -2.26 -1.24
CA LEU A 56 3.42 -2.68 -2.40
C LEU A 56 3.81 -4.07 -2.93
N ALA A 57 5.08 -4.44 -2.82
CA ALA A 57 5.54 -5.80 -3.12
C ALA A 57 4.97 -6.81 -2.11
N GLU A 58 4.94 -6.46 -0.81
CA GLU A 58 4.30 -7.28 0.23
C GLU A 58 2.77 -7.41 0.02
N PHE A 59 2.08 -6.35 -0.39
CA PHE A 59 0.67 -6.47 -0.80
C PHE A 59 0.50 -7.46 -1.97
N SER A 60 1.41 -7.41 -2.94
CA SER A 60 1.36 -8.29 -4.12
C SER A 60 1.63 -9.75 -3.74
N SER A 61 2.59 -10.02 -2.83
CA SER A 61 2.89 -11.38 -2.37
C SER A 61 1.74 -12.00 -1.57
N LEU A 62 0.97 -11.18 -0.86
CA LEU A 62 -0.24 -11.59 -0.14
C LEU A 62 -1.51 -11.59 -1.01
N SER A 63 -1.40 -11.29 -2.31
CA SER A 63 -2.55 -11.13 -3.22
C SER A 63 -3.61 -10.12 -2.70
N LEU A 64 -3.18 -9.12 -1.93
CA LEU A 64 -4.06 -8.13 -1.34
C LEU A 64 -4.55 -7.15 -2.42
N LYS A 65 -5.84 -7.21 -2.75
CA LYS A 65 -6.46 -6.37 -3.79
C LYS A 65 -6.91 -5.02 -3.22
N VAL A 66 -5.96 -4.10 -3.05
CA VAL A 66 -6.27 -2.71 -2.67
C VAL A 66 -6.57 -1.88 -3.94
N PRO A 67 -7.67 -1.12 -4.00
CA PRO A 67 -7.95 -0.25 -5.13
C PRO A 67 -6.82 0.76 -5.40
N ASN A 68 -6.31 0.79 -6.63
CA ASN A 68 -5.21 1.69 -7.03
C ASN A 68 -5.46 3.16 -6.69
N LYS A 69 -6.70 3.63 -6.79
CA LYS A 69 -7.07 5.01 -6.42
C LYS A 69 -6.79 5.30 -4.94
N LEU A 70 -7.07 4.35 -4.05
CA LEU A 70 -6.82 4.51 -2.61
C LEU A 70 -5.32 4.48 -2.31
N VAL A 71 -4.60 3.56 -2.96
CA VAL A 71 -3.13 3.48 -2.87
C VAL A 71 -2.51 4.81 -3.31
N GLY A 72 -2.88 5.32 -4.48
CA GLY A 72 -2.39 6.60 -5.00
C GLY A 72 -2.71 7.77 -4.08
N CYS A 73 -3.97 7.89 -3.61
CA CYS A 73 -4.36 8.91 -2.64
C CYS A 73 -3.51 8.86 -1.37
N ARG A 74 -3.18 7.65 -0.88
CA ARG A 74 -2.43 7.46 0.36
C ARG A 74 -0.95 7.81 0.18
N ILE A 75 -0.31 7.38 -0.92
CA ILE A 75 1.07 7.75 -1.26
C ILE A 75 1.19 9.27 -1.34
N VAL A 76 0.28 9.93 -2.07
CA VAL A 76 0.38 11.38 -2.22
C VAL A 76 0.03 12.08 -0.91
N GLY A 77 -1.02 11.66 -0.20
CA GLY A 77 -1.43 12.28 1.05
C GLY A 77 -0.35 12.22 2.14
N LYS A 78 0.45 11.15 2.21
CA LYS A 78 1.54 11.03 3.18
C LYS A 78 2.69 12.01 2.89
N ILE A 79 3.06 12.21 1.62
CA ILE A 79 4.13 13.15 1.26
C ILE A 79 3.68 14.61 1.28
N THR A 80 2.47 14.91 0.78
CA THR A 80 1.97 16.30 0.69
C THR A 80 1.63 16.89 2.05
N LYS A 81 1.35 16.06 3.07
CA LYS A 81 1.27 16.50 4.47
C LYS A 81 2.51 17.26 4.94
N ARG A 82 3.70 16.89 4.45
CA ARG A 82 4.97 17.53 4.83
C ARG A 82 5.56 18.40 3.72
N ARG A 83 5.18 18.17 2.46
CA ARG A 83 5.60 18.95 1.28
C ARG A 83 4.39 19.32 0.42
N PRO A 84 3.56 20.29 0.84
CA PRO A 84 2.29 20.60 0.18
C PRO A 84 2.46 21.03 -1.29
N MET A 85 3.59 21.68 -1.64
CA MET A 85 3.90 22.09 -3.01
C MET A 85 4.00 20.92 -4.00
N LEU A 86 4.35 19.71 -3.52
CA LEU A 86 4.38 18.52 -4.37
C LEU A 86 2.98 18.09 -4.82
N MET A 87 1.92 18.55 -4.15
CA MET A 87 0.56 18.29 -4.59
C MET A 87 0.36 18.83 -6.01
N GLN A 88 0.74 20.07 -6.29
CA GLN A 88 0.59 20.65 -7.63
C GLN A 88 1.43 19.92 -8.68
N ALA A 89 2.68 19.58 -8.34
CA ALA A 89 3.57 18.84 -9.23
C ALA A 89 3.02 17.44 -9.56
N LEU A 90 2.43 16.73 -8.58
CA LEU A 90 1.90 15.39 -8.75
C LEU A 90 0.50 15.37 -9.39
N PHE A 91 -0.31 16.41 -9.18
CA PHE A 91 -1.73 16.48 -9.55
C PHE A 91 -2.09 17.39 -10.71
N ALA A 92 -1.14 17.69 -11.61
CA ALA A 92 -1.50 18.28 -12.90
C ALA A 92 -2.57 17.43 -13.66
N ASP A 93 -2.68 16.13 -13.33
CA ASP A 93 -3.78 15.24 -13.76
C ASP A 93 -4.27 14.36 -12.59
N LEU A 94 -5.52 14.53 -12.15
CA LEU A 94 -6.16 13.71 -11.11
C LEU A 94 -6.29 12.23 -11.51
N LYS A 95 -6.29 11.90 -12.81
CA LYS A 95 -6.30 10.51 -13.28
C LYS A 95 -5.01 9.77 -12.92
N ALA A 96 -3.91 10.48 -12.66
CA ALA A 96 -2.66 9.90 -12.20
C ALA A 96 -2.83 9.19 -10.84
N LEU A 97 -3.80 9.59 -10.00
CA LEU A 97 -4.10 8.90 -8.74
C LEU A 97 -4.51 7.44 -8.90
N ALA A 98 -5.10 7.09 -10.05
CA ALA A 98 -5.49 5.72 -10.33
C ALA A 98 -4.29 4.84 -10.71
N LYS A 99 -3.07 5.38 -10.71
CA LYS A 99 -1.87 4.71 -11.22
C LYS A 99 -0.68 4.87 -10.27
N PRO A 100 -0.65 4.13 -9.14
CA PRO A 100 0.40 4.21 -8.12
C PRO A 100 1.83 4.12 -8.67
N LYS A 101 2.07 3.26 -9.66
CA LYS A 101 3.39 3.11 -10.29
C LYS A 101 3.87 4.38 -10.99
N GLU A 102 2.97 5.10 -11.68
CA GLU A 102 3.31 6.37 -12.33
C GLU A 102 3.61 7.47 -11.29
N ILE A 103 2.88 7.48 -10.16
CA ILE A 103 3.15 8.39 -9.04
C ILE A 103 4.55 8.15 -8.47
N ILE A 104 4.89 6.88 -8.21
CA ILE A 104 6.21 6.49 -7.69
C ILE A 104 7.33 6.89 -8.66
N ALA A 105 7.15 6.62 -9.96
CA ALA A 105 8.13 7.03 -10.98
C ALA A 105 8.35 8.54 -10.98
N LYS A 106 7.28 9.33 -10.92
CA LYS A 106 7.36 10.80 -10.87
C LYS A 106 8.03 11.31 -9.59
N LEU A 107 7.75 10.69 -8.44
CA LEU A 107 8.45 11.00 -7.19
C LEU A 107 9.94 10.72 -7.30
N ARG A 108 10.33 9.62 -7.96
CA ARG A 108 11.74 9.28 -8.21
C ARG A 108 12.42 10.30 -9.11
N ASP A 109 11.74 10.79 -10.15
CA ASP A 109 12.26 11.86 -11.01
C ASP A 109 12.50 13.16 -10.24
N ILE A 110 11.53 13.56 -9.40
CA ILE A 110 11.67 14.72 -8.51
C ILE A 110 12.85 14.54 -7.56
N GLY A 111 12.99 13.36 -6.94
CA GLY A 111 14.10 13.05 -6.06
C GLY A 111 15.46 13.16 -6.75
N ARG A 112 15.58 12.60 -7.96
CA ARG A 112 16.80 12.71 -8.78
C ARG A 112 17.17 14.15 -9.10
N HIS A 113 16.18 14.98 -9.47
CA HIS A 113 16.40 16.39 -9.76
C HIS A 113 16.87 17.16 -8.51
N GLU A 114 16.24 16.93 -7.35
CA GLU A 114 16.63 17.57 -6.08
C GLU A 114 18.06 17.21 -5.65
N THR A 115 18.49 15.97 -5.85
CA THR A 115 19.88 15.56 -5.56
C THR A 115 20.86 16.25 -6.51
N ALA A 116 20.52 16.39 -7.79
CA ALA A 116 21.38 17.03 -8.78
C ALA A 116 21.53 18.54 -8.55
N THR A 117 20.48 19.23 -8.08
CA THR A 117 20.51 20.69 -7.83
C THR A 117 21.12 21.09 -6.48
N LYS A 118 21.36 20.12 -5.58
CA LYS A 118 22.05 20.37 -4.29
C LYS A 118 23.56 20.22 -4.34
N ARG A 119 24.11 19.74 -5.47
CA ARG A 119 25.56 19.72 -5.75
C ARG A 119 25.98 21.04 -6.38
#